data_AF-A0A2V6N8I6-F1
#
_entry.id   AF-A0A2V6N8I6-F1
#
_cell.length_a   1.000
_cell.length_b   1.000
_cell.length_c   1.000
_cell.angle_alpha   90.00
_cell.angle_beta   90.00
_cell.angle_gamma   90.00
#
_symmetry.space_group_name_H-M   'P 1'
#
loop_
_entity.id
_entity.type
_entity.pdbx_description
1 polymer ?
#
loop_
_entity_poly.entity_id
_entity_poly.type
_entity_poly.pdbx_seq_one_letter_code
_entity_poly.pdbx_strand_id
1 'polypeptide(L)'
;MQVPLQQPPGLYWYHTHSHGESYVQDLDGMSGAIVIEGIERYVPEVAKMRERILMLRDLVLPDDPAERKTVMASVAMQTAHCGSAKEDPERAFTINGSVRPQIDIPPGERQFWRIVNASPDLYADLEL
;
A
#
# COMPACT_ATOMS: atom_id res chain seq x y z
N MET A 1 2.93 17.85 19.52
CA MET A 1 1.75 17.74 18.63
C MET A 1 0.56 17.32 19.50
N GLN A 2 -0.59 17.96 19.36
CA GLN A 2 -1.83 17.53 20.02
C GLN A 2 -2.77 17.00 18.92
N VAL A 3 -3.21 15.75 19.06
CA VAL A 3 -4.27 15.20 18.20
C VAL A 3 -5.59 15.45 18.93
N PRO A 4 -6.57 16.13 18.31
CA PRO A 4 -7.85 16.37 18.97
C PRO A 4 -8.52 15.05 19.32
N LEU A 5 -9.07 14.94 20.55
CA LEU A 5 -9.65 13.70 21.06
C LEU A 5 -10.88 13.21 20.28
N GLN A 6 -11.50 14.09 19.51
CA GLN A 6 -12.70 13.80 18.71
C GLN A 6 -12.34 13.84 17.22
N GLN A 7 -11.95 12.68 16.69
CA GLN A 7 -11.80 12.45 15.26
C GLN A 7 -12.93 11.52 14.78
N PRO A 8 -13.48 11.73 13.58
CA PRO A 8 -14.37 10.75 12.94
C PRO A 8 -13.67 9.39 12.78
N PRO A 9 -14.41 8.27 12.87
CA PRO A 9 -13.83 6.96 12.56
C PRO A 9 -13.35 6.88 11.12
N GLY A 10 -12.19 6.25 10.90
CA GLY A 10 -11.59 6.21 9.58
C GLY A 10 -10.15 5.74 9.57
N LEU A 11 -9.63 5.56 8.34
CA LEU A 11 -8.22 5.37 8.09
C LEU A 11 -7.59 6.73 7.83
N TYR A 12 -6.62 7.07 8.65
CA TYR A 12 -5.72 8.21 8.51
C TYR A 12 -4.30 7.66 8.32
N TRP A 13 -3.37 8.54 8.03
CA TRP A 13 -1.96 8.20 7.94
C TRP A 13 -1.10 9.39 8.36
N TYR A 14 0.15 9.11 8.69
CA TYR A 14 1.16 10.11 8.97
C TYR A 14 2.38 9.84 8.09
N HIS A 15 3.12 10.90 7.81
CA HIS A 15 4.44 10.84 7.18
C HIS A 15 5.28 12.03 7.65
N THR A 16 6.58 11.95 7.44
CA THR A 16 7.49 13.07 7.68
C THR A 16 7.28 14.20 6.69
N HIS A 17 7.42 15.44 7.17
CA HIS A 17 7.23 16.64 6.37
C HIS A 17 8.40 17.63 6.53
N SER A 18 9.61 17.10 6.71
CA SER A 18 10.81 17.94 6.76
C SER A 18 11.01 18.63 5.41
N HIS A 19 11.16 19.95 5.43
CA HIS A 19 11.31 20.73 4.20
C HIS A 19 12.54 20.24 3.42
N GLY A 20 12.34 19.90 2.14
CA GLY A 20 13.41 19.48 1.23
C GLY A 20 13.70 17.98 1.24
N GLU A 21 13.28 17.27 2.29
CA GLU A 21 13.63 15.86 2.50
C GLU A 21 12.41 14.93 2.54
N SER A 22 11.19 15.47 2.57
CA SER A 22 9.96 14.68 2.77
C SER A 22 9.81 13.55 1.75
N TYR A 23 10.27 13.75 0.52
CA TYR A 23 10.24 12.75 -0.54
C TYR A 23 11.08 11.51 -0.20
N VAL A 24 12.36 11.73 0.12
CA VAL A 24 13.30 10.65 0.44
C VAL A 24 12.91 9.97 1.75
N GLN A 25 12.47 10.74 2.74
CA GLN A 25 12.03 10.19 4.02
C GLN A 25 10.79 9.30 3.90
N ASP A 26 9.82 9.67 3.05
CA ASP A 26 8.66 8.82 2.78
C ASP A 26 9.06 7.54 2.04
N LEU A 27 9.97 7.63 1.06
CA LEU A 27 10.57 6.46 0.38
C LEU A 27 11.31 5.54 1.35
N ASP A 28 12.03 6.10 2.31
CA ASP A 28 12.73 5.35 3.36
C ASP A 28 11.77 4.74 4.40
N GLY A 29 10.46 4.91 4.21
CA GLY A 29 9.41 4.26 4.98
C GLY A 29 8.96 5.03 6.22
N MET A 30 9.27 6.33 6.31
CA MET A 30 8.86 7.19 7.44
C MET A 30 7.39 7.63 7.37
N SER A 31 6.51 6.67 7.10
CA SER A 31 5.06 6.81 7.04
C SER A 31 4.35 5.67 7.76
N GLY A 32 3.10 5.86 8.16
CA GLY A 32 2.31 4.83 8.84
C GLY A 32 0.83 5.13 8.90
N ALA A 33 0.03 4.11 9.21
CA ALA A 33 -1.42 4.22 9.28
C ALA A 33 -1.86 4.55 10.71
N ILE A 34 -2.94 5.31 10.81
CA ILE A 34 -3.66 5.59 12.05
C ILE A 34 -5.11 5.20 11.81
N VAL A 35 -5.62 4.27 12.61
CA VAL A 35 -7.05 3.91 12.58
C VAL A 35 -7.73 4.61 13.74
N ILE A 36 -8.77 5.39 13.42
CA ILE A 36 -9.74 5.85 14.40
C ILE A 36 -10.91 4.88 14.37
N GLU A 37 -11.09 4.18 15.49
CA GLU A 37 -12.09 3.12 15.63
C GLU A 37 -13.53 3.63 15.59
N GLY A 38 -14.47 2.73 15.29
CA GLY A 38 -15.90 3.01 15.35
C GLY A 38 -16.62 3.12 14.01
N ILE A 39 -15.98 2.69 12.92
CA ILE A 39 -16.58 2.71 11.57
C ILE A 39 -17.78 1.76 11.49
N GLU A 40 -17.78 0.70 12.30
CA GLU A 40 -18.85 -0.27 12.41
C GLU A 40 -20.16 0.32 12.95
N ARG A 41 -20.11 1.49 13.59
CA ARG A 41 -21.32 2.25 13.94
C ARG A 41 -22.06 2.80 12.71
N TYR A 42 -21.33 2.98 11.60
CA TYR A 42 -21.85 3.47 10.33
C TYR A 42 -22.02 2.34 9.30
N VAL A 43 -21.17 1.31 9.36
CA VAL A 43 -21.19 0.13 8.48
C VAL A 43 -21.18 -1.14 9.35
N PRO A 44 -22.31 -1.55 9.94
CA PRO A 44 -22.35 -2.66 10.92
C PRO A 44 -21.83 -4.01 10.40
N GLU A 45 -21.84 -4.22 9.09
CA GLU A 45 -21.36 -5.43 8.44
C GLU A 45 -19.88 -5.69 8.72
N VAL A 46 -19.06 -4.64 8.83
CA VAL A 46 -17.61 -4.79 9.04
C VAL A 46 -17.26 -5.25 10.45
N ALA A 47 -18.16 -5.10 11.43
CA ALA A 47 -17.93 -5.48 12.83
C ALA A 47 -17.56 -6.96 13.00
N LYS A 48 -18.00 -7.81 12.07
CA LYS A 48 -17.79 -9.26 12.10
C LYS A 48 -16.79 -9.75 11.06
N MET A 49 -16.19 -8.83 10.29
CA MET A 49 -15.23 -9.17 9.25
C MET A 49 -13.82 -9.12 9.81
N ARG A 50 -12.92 -9.94 9.25
CA ARG A 50 -11.50 -9.81 9.52
C ARG A 50 -10.99 -8.49 8.93
N GLU A 51 -10.53 -7.59 9.78
CA GLU A 51 -9.93 -6.33 9.34
C GLU A 51 -8.45 -6.52 8.95
N ARG A 52 -8.03 -5.88 7.85
CA ARG A 52 -6.62 -5.78 7.45
C ARG A 52 -6.29 -4.36 7.01
N ILE A 53 -5.12 -3.87 7.40
CA ILE A 53 -4.54 -2.63 6.87
C ILE A 53 -3.57 -3.03 5.77
N LEU A 54 -3.79 -2.53 4.56
CA LEU A 54 -2.92 -2.70 3.41
C LEU A 54 -2.30 -1.35 3.07
N MET A 55 -1.05 -1.16 3.47
CA MET A 55 -0.30 0.04 3.16
C MET A 55 0.55 -0.20 1.93
N LEU A 56 0.22 0.50 0.85
CA LEU A 56 1.05 0.55 -0.34
C LEU A 56 2.18 1.55 -0.11
N ARG A 57 3.40 1.15 -0.48
CA ARG A 57 4.56 2.06 -0.52
C ARG A 57 5.41 1.79 -1.75
N ASP A 58 6.10 2.82 -2.20
CA ASP A 58 7.11 2.72 -3.24
C ASP A 58 8.28 1.87 -2.79
N LEU A 59 8.70 0.98 -3.69
CA LEU A 59 9.99 0.34 -3.70
C LEU A 59 10.74 0.84 -4.91
N VAL A 60 11.77 1.65 -4.68
CA VAL A 60 12.77 1.94 -5.72
C VAL A 60 13.48 0.62 -6.03
N LEU A 61 13.51 0.23 -7.30
CA LEU A 61 14.18 -1.00 -7.68
C LEU A 61 15.69 -0.88 -7.43
N PRO A 62 16.34 -1.94 -6.92
CA PRO A 62 17.78 -1.92 -6.69
C PRO A 62 18.57 -1.59 -7.95
N ASP A 63 19.70 -0.90 -7.78
CA ASP A 63 20.65 -0.67 -8.87
C ASP A 63 21.42 -1.94 -9.24
N ASP A 64 21.57 -2.89 -8.29
CA ASP A 64 22.20 -4.18 -8.56
C ASP A 64 21.38 -4.97 -9.61
N PRO A 65 21.98 -5.36 -10.74
CA PRO A 65 21.24 -6.02 -11.82
C PRO A 65 20.61 -7.37 -11.43
N ALA A 66 21.22 -8.12 -10.50
CA ALA A 66 20.72 -9.43 -10.10
C ALA A 66 19.53 -9.28 -9.14
N GLU A 67 19.62 -8.36 -8.17
CA GLU A 67 18.52 -8.01 -7.28
C GLU A 67 17.35 -7.39 -8.05
N ARG A 68 17.62 -6.42 -8.94
CA ARG A 68 16.61 -5.83 -9.82
C ARG A 68 15.88 -6.89 -10.61
N LYS A 69 16.61 -7.80 -11.25
CA LYS A 69 16.00 -8.91 -12.02
C LYS A 69 15.10 -9.78 -11.14
N THR A 70 15.49 -10.02 -9.89
CA THR A 70 14.72 -10.82 -8.94
C THR A 70 13.41 -10.13 -8.56
N VAL A 71 13.48 -8.85 -8.19
CA VAL A 71 12.28 -8.06 -7.86
C VAL A 71 11.38 -7.92 -9.09
N MET A 72 11.91 -7.59 -10.25
CA MET A 72 11.17 -7.50 -11.51
C MET A 72 10.46 -8.80 -11.86
N ALA A 73 11.11 -9.96 -11.68
CA ALA A 73 10.48 -11.25 -11.93
C ALA A 73 9.29 -11.52 -10.99
N SER A 74 9.33 -11.01 -9.76
CA SER A 74 8.22 -11.14 -8.81
C SER A 74 7.03 -10.22 -9.13
N VAL A 75 7.28 -9.06 -9.73
CA VAL A 75 6.24 -8.06 -10.03
C VAL A 75 5.74 -8.09 -11.46
N ALA A 76 6.41 -8.82 -12.35
CA ALA A 76 6.04 -8.97 -13.76
C ALA A 76 4.56 -9.33 -13.90
N MET A 77 3.78 -8.46 -14.52
CA MET A 77 2.42 -8.77 -14.91
C MET A 77 2.44 -9.62 -16.18
N GLN A 78 1.52 -10.57 -16.31
CA GLN A 78 1.29 -11.24 -17.58
C GLN A 78 0.65 -10.23 -18.54
N THR A 79 1.46 -9.43 -19.23
CA THR A 79 1.01 -8.56 -20.32
C THR A 79 0.75 -9.42 -21.56
N ALA A 80 -0.18 -10.38 -21.45
CA ALA A 80 -0.68 -11.15 -22.58
C ALA A 80 -1.76 -10.32 -23.31
N HIS A 81 -1.38 -9.11 -23.73
CA HIS A 81 -2.16 -8.33 -24.69
C HIS A 81 -1.25 -7.95 -25.86
N CYS A 82 -1.69 -8.33 -27.06
CA CYS A 82 -1.01 -8.04 -28.30
C CYS A 82 -0.97 -6.52 -28.50
N GLY A 83 0.23 -5.94 -28.59
CA GLY A 83 0.43 -4.48 -28.73
C GLY A 83 0.84 -3.73 -27.46
N SER A 84 1.14 -4.42 -26.36
CA SER A 84 1.75 -3.79 -25.19
C SER A 84 3.19 -3.34 -25.47
N ALA A 85 3.50 -2.08 -25.14
CA ALA A 85 4.86 -1.58 -25.15
C ALA A 85 5.66 -2.27 -24.03
N LYS A 86 6.97 -2.48 -24.25
CA LYS A 86 7.84 -2.98 -23.19
C LYS A 86 7.97 -1.90 -22.12
N GLU A 87 7.43 -2.15 -20.93
CA GLU A 87 7.67 -1.32 -19.76
C GLU A 87 9.06 -1.61 -19.17
N ASP A 88 9.77 -0.55 -18.77
CA ASP A 88 10.99 -0.63 -17.95
C ASP A 88 10.73 0.11 -16.64
N PRO A 89 9.99 -0.50 -15.70
CA PRO A 89 9.64 0.17 -14.46
C PRO A 89 10.89 0.39 -13.61
N GLU A 90 11.02 1.57 -13.00
CA GLU A 90 12.05 1.89 -12.01
C GLU A 90 11.58 1.65 -10.58
N ARG A 91 10.28 1.41 -10.39
CA ARG A 91 9.63 1.26 -9.08
C ARG A 91 8.61 0.13 -9.10
N ALA A 92 8.33 -0.38 -7.91
CA ALA A 92 7.24 -1.30 -7.65
C ALA A 92 6.49 -0.88 -6.38
N PHE A 93 5.29 -1.41 -6.17
CA PHE A 93 4.61 -1.30 -4.88
C PHE A 93 5.00 -2.46 -3.96
N THR A 94 5.20 -2.14 -2.69
CA THR A 94 5.07 -3.11 -1.59
C THR A 94 3.69 -3.00 -0.95
N ILE A 95 3.24 -4.06 -0.30
CA ILE A 95 2.12 -4.03 0.63
C ILE A 95 2.67 -4.39 2.01
N ASN A 96 2.57 -3.47 2.97
CA ASN A 96 3.13 -3.62 4.31
C ASN A 96 4.63 -4.01 4.30
N GLY A 97 5.39 -3.47 3.35
CA GLY A 97 6.83 -3.73 3.21
C GLY A 97 7.20 -5.03 2.49
N SER A 98 6.23 -5.84 2.05
CA SER A 98 6.47 -7.04 1.26
C SER A 98 6.11 -6.84 -0.21
N VAL A 99 6.94 -7.34 -1.12
CA VAL A 99 6.62 -7.38 -2.56
C VAL A 99 5.67 -8.53 -2.83
N ARG A 100 4.54 -8.26 -3.51
CA ARG A 100 3.54 -9.26 -3.94
C ARG A 100 3.16 -10.28 -2.83
N PRO A 101 2.75 -9.83 -1.63
CA PRO A 101 2.37 -10.77 -0.59
C PRO A 101 1.10 -11.53 -0.98
N GLN A 102 1.04 -12.80 -0.58
CA GLN A 102 -0.18 -13.59 -0.69
C GLN A 102 -1.08 -13.33 0.52
N ILE A 103 -2.36 -13.06 0.25
CA ILE A 103 -3.37 -12.86 1.29
C ILE A 103 -4.37 -13.99 1.18
N ASP A 104 -4.35 -14.91 2.14
CA ASP A 104 -5.31 -16.01 2.16
C ASP A 104 -6.72 -15.53 2.53
N ILE A 105 -7.68 -15.95 1.71
CA ILE A 105 -9.12 -15.74 1.91
C ILE A 105 -9.83 -17.08 1.70
N PRO A 106 -10.32 -17.73 2.78
CA PRO A 106 -11.14 -18.93 2.69
C PRO A 106 -12.38 -18.75 1.81
N PRO A 107 -12.87 -19.81 1.14
CA PRO A 107 -14.11 -19.75 0.37
C PRO A 107 -15.28 -19.23 1.22
N GLY A 108 -15.93 -18.18 0.74
CA GLY A 108 -17.07 -17.54 1.41
C GLY A 108 -16.69 -16.56 2.54
N GLU A 109 -15.41 -16.42 2.90
CA GLU A 109 -14.98 -15.38 3.84
C GLU A 109 -15.09 -13.99 3.22
N ARG A 110 -15.63 -13.04 3.99
CA ARG A 110 -15.56 -11.60 3.68
C ARG A 110 -14.58 -10.93 4.63
N GLN A 111 -13.66 -10.14 4.09
CA GLN A 111 -12.70 -9.35 4.85
C GLN A 111 -12.97 -7.86 4.65
N PHE A 112 -12.57 -7.05 5.63
CA PHE A 112 -12.61 -5.59 5.54
C PHE A 112 -11.17 -5.08 5.38
N TRP A 113 -10.85 -4.55 4.21
CA TRP A 113 -9.51 -4.02 3.92
C TRP A 113 -9.50 -2.50 3.98
N ARG A 114 -8.63 -1.95 4.81
CA ARG A 114 -8.28 -0.54 4.85
C ARG A 114 -7.04 -0.31 4.01
N ILE A 115 -7.21 0.32 2.86
CA ILE A 115 -6.13 0.51 1.90
C ILE A 115 -5.67 1.98 1.95
N VAL A 116 -4.38 2.19 2.11
CA VAL A 116 -3.75 3.52 1.99
C VAL A 116 -2.57 3.43 1.04
N ASN A 117 -2.51 4.39 0.11
CA ASN A 117 -1.33 4.63 -0.69
C ASN A 117 -0.45 5.65 0.06
N ALA A 118 0.66 5.19 0.61
CA ALA A 118 1.67 5.97 1.30
C ALA A 118 2.95 6.07 0.44
N SER A 119 2.74 6.28 -0.86
CA SER A 119 3.80 6.61 -1.83
C SER A 119 3.83 8.11 -2.10
N PRO A 120 5.00 8.69 -2.37
CA PRO A 120 5.13 10.13 -2.55
C PRO A 120 4.55 10.64 -3.89
N ASP A 121 4.61 9.83 -4.96
CA ASP A 121 4.24 10.24 -6.31
C ASP A 121 3.66 9.11 -7.20
N LEU A 122 3.65 7.86 -6.74
CA LEU A 122 3.12 6.73 -7.51
C LEU A 122 1.62 6.54 -7.28
N TYR A 123 0.85 6.41 -8.36
CA TYR A 123 -0.57 6.09 -8.33
C TYR A 123 -0.78 4.58 -8.46
N ALA A 124 -1.69 4.03 -7.66
CA ALA A 124 -2.11 2.64 -7.74
C ALA A 124 -3.45 2.54 -8.48
N ASP A 125 -3.49 1.73 -9.54
CA ASP A 125 -4.73 1.28 -10.17
C ASP A 125 -5.08 -0.10 -9.59
N LEU A 126 -6.16 -0.18 -8.83
CA LEU A 126 -6.53 -1.38 -8.06
C LEU A 126 -7.63 -2.14 -8.80
N GLU A 127 -7.32 -3.39 -9.14
CA GLU A 127 -8.24 -4.32 -9.79
C GLU A 127 -8.34 -5.63 -8.98
N LEU A 128 -9.49 -6.30 -9.07
CA LEU A 128 -9.78 -7.59 -8.43
C LEU A 128 -9.90 -8.71 -9.47
#